data_AF-X1KRD4-F1
#
_entry.id   AF-X1KRD4-F1
#
_cell.length_a   1.000
_cell.length_b   1.000
_cell.length_c   1.000
_cell.angle_alpha   90.00
_cell.angle_beta   90.00
_cell.angle_gamma   90.00
#
_symmetry.space_group_name_H-M   'P 1'
#
loop_
_entity.id
_entity.type
_entity.pdbx_description
1 polymer ?
#
loop_
_entity_poly.entity_id
_entity_poly.type
_entity_poly.pdbx_seq_one_letter_code
_entity_poly.pdbx_strand_id
1 'polypeptide(L)'
;ASNKIQTIFADPQIIKSAERTASKLGRILNMEAIEIYRLITESKNRRFVKIKVGADANECGAAGKIYGIGVKSGWQRHYPMGRLTANIVGFTDVENEGKGGIELQYEKELKGSSGQEIFFADVRRRPIRPKEQPSVLTDGAGIILTLDATIQQFARAELLRQYESYEAESAIAIAAEPETGAILALVSLPDFDPNNIAARDVNNLRNRAMSDQFEPGSVIKPIAAAIAIDAGVVERK
;
A
#
# COMPACT_ATOMS: atom_id res chain seq x y z
N ALA A 1 3.23 -4.31 -7.19
CA ALA A 1 2.42 -4.75 -8.34
C ALA A 1 0.97 -4.32 -8.14
N SER A 2 0.18 -4.15 -9.19
CA SER A 2 -1.25 -3.83 -9.08
C SER A 2 -2.07 -4.99 -9.63
N ASN A 3 -2.95 -5.56 -8.80
CA ASN A 3 -3.83 -6.66 -9.18
C ASN A 3 -5.23 -6.12 -9.45
N LYS A 4 -5.88 -6.64 -10.49
CA LYS A 4 -7.28 -6.31 -10.75
C LYS A 4 -8.16 -6.99 -9.71
N ILE A 5 -9.02 -6.21 -9.08
CA ILE A 5 -9.96 -6.69 -8.06
C ILE A 5 -11.39 -6.27 -8.39
N GLN A 6 -12.35 -7.04 -7.89
CA GLN A 6 -13.77 -6.69 -7.98
C GLN A 6 -14.28 -6.35 -6.58
N THR A 7 -14.97 -5.21 -6.47
CA THR A 7 -15.59 -4.75 -5.24
C THR A 7 -17.10 -4.82 -5.40
N ILE A 8 -17.75 -5.59 -4.52
CA ILE A 8 -19.20 -5.63 -4.40
C ILE A 8 -19.62 -4.49 -3.48
N PHE A 9 -20.54 -3.66 -3.96
CA PHE A 9 -21.06 -2.52 -3.22
C PHE A 9 -22.59 -2.50 -3.20
N ALA A 10 -23.15 -1.82 -2.21
CA ALA A 10 -24.58 -1.61 -2.06
C ALA A 10 -24.95 -0.12 -2.26
N ASP A 11 -26.12 0.14 -2.82
CA ASP A 11 -26.81 1.45 -2.82
C ASP A 11 -28.01 1.38 -1.84
N PRO A 12 -27.82 1.82 -0.58
CA PRO A 12 -28.89 1.86 0.41
C PRO A 12 -30.16 2.62 0.00
N GLN A 13 -30.10 3.61 -0.90
CA GLN A 13 -31.29 4.38 -1.28
C GLN A 13 -32.28 3.58 -2.12
N ILE A 14 -31.82 2.57 -2.85
CA ILE A 14 -32.68 1.74 -3.70
C ILE A 14 -32.98 0.37 -3.09
N ILE A 15 -32.23 -0.04 -2.07
CA ILE A 15 -32.51 -1.28 -1.34
C ILE A 15 -33.82 -1.14 -0.57
N LYS A 16 -34.78 -2.02 -0.87
CA LYS A 16 -36.10 -2.03 -0.21
C LYS A 16 -36.07 -2.60 1.22
N SER A 17 -35.26 -3.63 1.45
CA SER A 17 -35.14 -4.31 2.74
C SER A 17 -33.69 -4.71 2.97
N ALA A 18 -33.00 -3.96 3.83
CA ALA A 18 -31.60 -4.21 4.17
C ALA A 18 -31.39 -5.60 4.77
N GLU A 19 -32.32 -6.05 5.61
CA GLU A 19 -32.29 -7.38 6.24
C GLU A 19 -32.31 -8.53 5.21
N ARG A 20 -33.25 -8.48 4.25
CA ARG A 20 -33.34 -9.50 3.20
C ARG A 20 -32.13 -9.47 2.27
N THR A 21 -31.63 -8.27 1.95
CA THR A 21 -30.44 -8.11 1.12
C THR A 21 -29.20 -8.66 1.83
N ALA A 22 -29.04 -8.36 3.13
CA ALA A 22 -27.92 -8.83 3.93
C ALA A 22 -27.93 -10.36 4.10
N SER A 23 -29.09 -10.97 4.36
CA SER A 23 -29.22 -12.43 4.44
C SER A 23 -28.86 -13.14 3.13
N LYS A 24 -29.29 -12.57 1.98
CA LYS A 24 -28.93 -13.11 0.66
C LYS A 24 -27.44 -12.95 0.35
N LEU A 25 -26.88 -11.78 0.62
CA LEU A 25 -25.46 -11.52 0.42
C LEU A 25 -24.58 -12.36 1.33
N GLY A 26 -24.96 -12.54 2.60
CA GLY A 26 -24.18 -13.35 3.54
C GLY A 26 -23.97 -14.77 3.05
N ARG A 27 -25.00 -15.38 2.44
CA ARG A 27 -24.91 -16.71 1.81
C ARG A 27 -24.00 -16.76 0.59
N ILE A 28 -23.92 -15.68 -0.19
CA ILE A 28 -23.12 -15.60 -1.42
C ILE A 28 -21.66 -15.31 -1.08
N LEU A 29 -21.42 -14.37 -0.16
CA LEU A 29 -20.10 -13.81 0.15
C LEU A 29 -19.38 -14.53 1.28
N ASN A 30 -20.04 -15.51 1.90
CA ASN A 30 -19.62 -16.18 3.13
C ASN A 30 -19.29 -15.18 4.25
N MET A 31 -20.22 -14.23 4.48
CA MET A 31 -20.11 -13.18 5.49
C MET A 31 -21.32 -13.22 6.41
N GLU A 32 -21.15 -12.75 7.65
CA GLU A 32 -22.24 -12.67 8.60
C GLU A 32 -23.29 -11.65 8.15
N ALA A 33 -24.56 -12.07 8.11
CA ALA A 33 -25.64 -11.20 7.64
C ALA A 33 -25.77 -9.94 8.51
N ILE A 34 -25.46 -10.03 9.80
CA ILE A 34 -25.50 -8.88 10.71
C ILE A 34 -24.42 -7.83 10.37
N GLU A 35 -23.24 -8.27 9.93
CA GLU A 35 -22.16 -7.39 9.51
C GLU A 35 -22.56 -6.60 8.25
N ILE A 36 -23.05 -7.31 7.24
CA ILE A 36 -23.53 -6.70 5.99
C ILE A 36 -24.69 -5.73 6.26
N TYR A 37 -25.62 -6.11 7.14
CA TYR A 37 -26.73 -5.25 7.53
C TYR A 37 -26.21 -3.93 8.12
N ARG A 38 -25.27 -3.99 9.07
CA ARG A 38 -24.66 -2.80 9.68
C ARG A 38 -23.96 -1.93 8.65
N LEU A 39 -23.16 -2.52 7.75
CA LEU A 39 -22.50 -1.78 6.67
C LEU A 39 -23.52 -0.97 5.84
N ILE A 40 -24.65 -1.58 5.49
CA ILE A 40 -25.70 -0.93 4.69
C ILE A 40 -26.42 0.18 5.48
N THR A 41 -26.75 -0.05 6.74
CA THR A 41 -27.60 0.88 7.53
C THR A 41 -26.82 2.02 8.19
N GLU A 42 -25.58 1.76 8.63
CA GLU A 42 -24.76 2.72 9.38
C GLU A 42 -23.91 3.61 8.47
N SER A 43 -23.82 3.30 7.18
CA SER A 43 -23.05 4.10 6.23
C SER A 43 -23.62 5.52 6.07
N LYS A 44 -22.73 6.50 6.20
CA LYS A 44 -23.01 7.91 5.82
C LYS A 44 -23.20 8.07 4.31
N ASN A 45 -22.50 7.25 3.52
CA ASN A 45 -22.66 7.24 2.06
C ASN A 45 -23.81 6.32 1.67
N ARG A 46 -24.98 6.90 1.43
CA ARG A 46 -26.20 6.15 1.09
C ARG A 46 -26.30 5.68 -0.36
N ARG A 47 -25.29 5.94 -1.19
CA ARG A 47 -25.27 5.56 -2.61
C ARG A 47 -24.20 4.54 -2.94
N PHE A 48 -23.14 4.47 -2.14
CA PHE A 48 -22.05 3.54 -2.34
C PHE A 48 -21.50 3.09 -0.99
N VAL A 49 -21.78 1.83 -0.66
CA VAL A 49 -21.27 1.14 0.52
C VAL A 49 -20.46 -0.06 0.06
N LYS A 50 -19.15 -0.07 0.34
CA LYS A 50 -18.29 -1.23 0.06
C LYS A 50 -18.74 -2.39 0.96
N ILE A 51 -19.11 -3.53 0.37
CA ILE A 51 -19.52 -4.74 1.12
C ILE A 51 -18.37 -5.74 1.17
N LYS A 52 -17.81 -6.08 0.01
CA LYS A 52 -16.66 -7.00 -0.09
C LYS A 52 -15.69 -6.53 -1.16
N VAL A 53 -14.41 -6.50 -0.84
CA VAL A 53 -13.31 -6.17 -1.75
C VAL A 53 -12.59 -7.46 -2.13
N GLY A 54 -12.25 -7.62 -3.41
CA GLY A 54 -11.59 -8.84 -3.90
C GLY A 54 -12.53 -10.03 -4.07
N ALA A 55 -13.80 -9.78 -4.40
CA ALA A 55 -14.76 -10.84 -4.66
C ALA A 55 -14.43 -11.60 -5.95
N ASP A 56 -14.75 -12.89 -5.98
CA ASP A 56 -14.54 -13.72 -7.17
C ASP A 56 -15.63 -13.53 -8.23
N ALA A 57 -15.42 -14.09 -9.43
CA ALA A 57 -16.35 -13.93 -10.54
C ALA A 57 -17.75 -14.55 -10.26
N ASN A 58 -17.82 -15.63 -9.49
CA ASN A 58 -19.07 -16.29 -9.13
C ASN A 58 -19.84 -15.45 -8.11
N GLU A 59 -19.15 -14.94 -7.09
CA GLU A 59 -19.69 -14.02 -6.10
C GLU A 59 -20.24 -12.76 -6.77
N CYS A 60 -19.47 -12.17 -7.68
CA CYS A 60 -19.89 -10.99 -8.44
C CYS A 60 -21.11 -11.29 -9.32
N GLY A 61 -21.13 -12.44 -10.01
CA GLY A 61 -22.25 -12.85 -10.86
C GLY A 61 -23.53 -13.14 -10.08
N ALA A 62 -23.43 -13.70 -8.87
CA ALA A 62 -24.57 -13.97 -8.01
C ALA A 62 -25.06 -12.71 -7.29
N ALA A 63 -24.15 -11.91 -6.72
CA ALA A 63 -24.48 -10.69 -5.99
C ALA A 63 -25.07 -9.61 -6.91
N GLY A 64 -24.56 -9.48 -8.14
CA GLY A 64 -25.04 -8.51 -9.13
C GLY A 64 -26.49 -8.72 -9.58
N LYS A 65 -27.10 -9.89 -9.30
CA LYS A 65 -28.53 -10.14 -9.55
C LYS A 65 -29.44 -9.55 -8.47
N ILE A 66 -28.89 -9.13 -7.34
CA ILE A 66 -29.64 -8.55 -6.24
C ILE A 66 -29.87 -7.08 -6.51
N TYR A 67 -31.14 -6.66 -6.50
CA TYR A 67 -31.48 -5.25 -6.69
C TYR A 67 -30.85 -4.37 -5.62
N GLY A 68 -30.11 -3.35 -6.06
CA GLY A 68 -29.38 -2.44 -5.18
C GLY A 68 -27.92 -2.82 -4.92
N ILE A 69 -27.44 -3.92 -5.51
CA ILE A 69 -26.05 -4.35 -5.43
C ILE A 69 -25.37 -4.16 -6.78
N GLY A 70 -24.17 -3.59 -6.75
CA GLY A 70 -23.33 -3.38 -7.92
C GLY A 70 -21.95 -4.02 -7.74
N VAL A 71 -21.28 -4.23 -8.87
CA VAL A 71 -19.90 -4.69 -8.92
C VAL A 71 -19.07 -3.60 -9.59
N LYS A 72 -18.03 -3.14 -8.89
CA LYS A 72 -17.06 -2.18 -9.41
C LYS A 72 -15.72 -2.87 -9.58
N SER A 73 -15.15 -2.81 -10.78
CA SER A 73 -13.77 -3.23 -11.00
C SER A 73 -12.82 -2.14 -10.51
N GLY A 74 -11.69 -2.54 -9.94
CA GLY A 74 -10.64 -1.64 -9.50
C GLY A 74 -9.29 -2.35 -9.50
N TRP A 75 -8.31 -1.65 -8.96
CA TRP A 75 -6.96 -2.16 -8.74
C TRP A 75 -6.67 -2.18 -7.25
N GLN A 76 -5.80 -3.09 -6.82
CA GLN A 76 -5.28 -3.14 -5.47
C GLN A 76 -3.78 -3.40 -5.52
N ARG A 77 -3.02 -2.67 -4.71
CA ARG A 77 -1.58 -2.94 -4.57
C ARG A 77 -1.33 -4.29 -3.91
N HIS A 78 -0.38 -5.00 -4.48
CA HIS A 78 0.19 -6.24 -3.96
C HIS A 78 1.71 -6.09 -3.90
N TYR A 79 2.30 -6.49 -2.78
CA TYR A 79 3.72 -6.37 -2.48
C TYR A 79 4.37 -7.76 -2.40
N PRO A 80 4.92 -8.31 -3.51
CA PRO A 80 5.42 -9.69 -3.55
C PRO A 80 6.57 -9.95 -2.57
N MET A 81 7.41 -8.94 -2.34
CA MET A 81 8.54 -9.03 -1.41
C MET A 81 8.13 -8.78 0.05
N GLY A 82 6.86 -8.42 0.30
CA GLY A 82 6.30 -8.23 1.65
C GLY A 82 7.20 -7.41 2.58
N ARG A 83 7.53 -7.99 3.74
CA ARG A 83 8.39 -7.40 4.77
C ARG A 83 9.79 -7.02 4.28
N LEU A 84 10.32 -7.73 3.28
CA LEU A 84 11.70 -7.56 2.82
C LEU A 84 11.99 -6.12 2.37
N THR A 85 11.01 -5.46 1.76
CA THR A 85 11.15 -4.13 1.17
C THR A 85 10.11 -3.13 1.70
N ALA A 86 9.40 -3.47 2.78
CA ALA A 86 8.22 -2.75 3.25
C ALA A 86 8.51 -1.27 3.57
N ASN A 87 9.56 -1.00 4.33
CA ASN A 87 9.93 0.36 4.75
C ASN A 87 10.52 1.20 3.61
N ILE A 88 10.91 0.56 2.49
CA ILE A 88 11.46 1.24 1.31
C ILE A 88 10.33 1.54 0.33
N VAL A 89 9.64 0.50 -0.14
CA VAL A 89 8.54 0.61 -1.11
C VAL A 89 7.37 1.37 -0.47
N GLY A 90 7.12 1.13 0.81
CA GLY A 90 5.99 1.68 1.53
C GLY A 90 4.70 0.90 1.28
N PHE A 91 3.59 1.61 1.32
CA PHE A 91 2.27 1.03 1.20
C PHE A 91 1.23 2.05 0.71
N THR A 92 0.12 1.56 0.18
CA THR A 92 -1.07 2.37 -0.13
C THR A 92 -2.20 2.14 0.86
N ASP A 93 -3.17 3.05 0.91
CA ASP A 93 -4.42 2.86 1.63
C ASP A 93 -5.49 2.11 0.80
N VAL A 94 -6.72 2.05 1.33
CA VAL A 94 -7.88 1.40 0.71
C VAL A 94 -8.39 2.10 -0.56
N GLU A 95 -7.93 3.32 -0.84
CA GLU A 95 -8.21 4.07 -2.07
C GLU A 95 -7.01 4.04 -3.04
N ASN A 96 -6.00 3.21 -2.75
CA ASN A 96 -4.72 3.11 -3.46
C ASN A 96 -3.88 4.39 -3.46
N GLU A 97 -3.99 5.21 -2.43
CA GLU A 97 -3.09 6.36 -2.27
C GLU A 97 -1.86 5.95 -1.49
N GLY A 98 -0.67 6.26 -2.00
CA GLY A 98 0.60 6.06 -1.31
C GLY A 98 0.65 6.79 0.02
N LYS A 99 1.02 6.08 1.10
CA LYS A 99 1.10 6.61 2.46
C LYS A 99 2.48 6.44 3.10
N GLY A 100 3.43 5.80 2.43
CA GLY A 100 4.82 5.74 2.87
C GLY A 100 5.76 5.35 1.74
N GLY A 101 7.07 5.48 1.99
CA GLY A 101 8.13 5.03 1.09
C GLY A 101 8.04 5.60 -0.33
N ILE A 102 8.45 4.79 -1.30
CA ILE A 102 8.39 5.09 -2.74
C ILE A 102 6.96 5.35 -3.20
N GLU A 103 5.97 4.63 -2.69
CA GLU A 103 4.56 4.83 -3.05
C GLU A 103 4.09 6.26 -2.73
N LEU A 104 4.48 6.81 -1.57
CA LEU A 104 4.15 8.20 -1.23
C LEU A 104 5.00 9.20 -2.02
N GLN A 105 6.31 8.95 -2.12
CA GLN A 105 7.24 9.89 -2.75
C GLN A 105 6.92 10.11 -4.24
N TYR A 106 6.50 9.05 -4.93
CA TYR A 106 6.23 9.07 -6.37
C TYR A 106 4.75 8.79 -6.71
N GLU A 107 3.83 9.12 -5.79
CA GLU A 107 2.38 8.92 -6.00
C GLU A 107 1.91 9.52 -7.32
N LYS A 108 2.42 10.70 -7.70
CA LYS A 108 1.98 11.41 -8.92
C LYS A 108 2.36 10.63 -10.18
N GLU A 109 3.56 10.07 -10.20
CA GLU A 109 4.10 9.29 -11.30
C GLU A 109 3.44 7.90 -11.35
N LEU A 110 3.22 7.28 -10.18
CA LEU A 110 2.69 5.91 -10.05
C LEU A 110 1.18 5.80 -10.28
N LYS A 111 0.41 6.85 -9.96
CA LYS A 111 -1.08 6.82 -10.03
C LYS A 111 -1.60 6.93 -11.46
N GLY A 112 -0.85 7.57 -12.36
CA GLY A 112 -1.33 7.91 -13.70
C GLY A 112 -2.48 8.92 -13.66
N SER A 113 -3.33 8.92 -14.69
CA SER A 113 -4.51 9.80 -14.74
C SER A 113 -5.80 9.00 -14.72
N SER A 114 -6.68 9.38 -13.78
CA SER A 114 -8.01 8.78 -13.66
C SER A 114 -8.93 9.30 -14.76
N GLY A 115 -9.64 8.36 -15.37
CA GLY A 115 -10.70 8.68 -16.30
C GLY A 115 -11.99 9.11 -15.60
N GLN A 116 -12.81 9.90 -16.29
CA GLN A 116 -14.16 10.23 -15.89
C GLN A 116 -15.14 9.67 -16.92
N GLU A 117 -15.99 8.74 -16.48
CA GLU A 117 -17.14 8.32 -17.28
C GLU A 117 -18.36 9.14 -16.87
N ILE A 118 -18.92 9.88 -17.83
CA ILE A 118 -20.15 10.64 -17.64
C ILE A 118 -21.31 9.82 -18.22
N PHE A 119 -22.21 9.37 -17.36
CA PHE A 119 -23.45 8.70 -17.76
C PHE A 119 -24.67 9.57 -17.43
N PHE A 120 -25.63 9.61 -18.35
CA PHE A 120 -26.93 10.18 -18.03
C PHE A 120 -27.68 9.22 -17.14
N ALA A 121 -28.18 9.73 -16.03
CA ALA A 121 -28.88 8.95 -15.03
C ALA A 121 -30.33 9.45 -14.94
N ASP A 122 -31.30 8.55 -14.77
CA ASP A 122 -32.70 8.96 -14.58
C ASP A 122 -32.93 9.65 -13.23
N VAL A 123 -34.18 10.00 -12.92
CA VAL A 123 -34.56 10.61 -11.63
C VAL A 123 -34.18 9.73 -10.42
N ARG A 124 -33.93 8.44 -10.65
CA ARG A 124 -33.46 7.45 -9.66
C ARG A 124 -31.96 7.13 -9.79
N ARG A 125 -31.23 7.89 -10.63
CA ARG A 125 -29.83 7.73 -11.01
C ARG A 125 -29.46 6.40 -11.68
N ARG A 126 -30.41 5.78 -12.39
CA ARG A 126 -30.13 4.62 -13.24
C ARG A 126 -29.49 5.09 -14.55
N PRO A 127 -28.33 4.53 -14.96
CA PRO A 127 -27.69 4.91 -16.21
C PRO A 127 -28.61 4.61 -17.40
N ILE A 128 -29.00 5.65 -18.15
CA ILE A 128 -29.90 5.57 -19.30
C ILE A 128 -29.12 5.33 -20.60
N ARG A 129 -27.87 5.82 -20.67
CA ARG A 129 -26.83 5.52 -21.68
C ARG A 129 -25.54 6.27 -21.30
N PRO A 130 -24.34 5.64 -21.39
CA PRO A 130 -23.09 6.40 -21.31
C PRO A 130 -22.99 7.29 -22.56
N LYS A 131 -22.60 8.56 -22.38
CA LYS A 131 -22.08 9.35 -23.50
C LYS A 131 -20.61 8.96 -23.59
N GLU A 132 -20.19 8.34 -24.68
CA GLU A 132 -18.78 8.00 -24.89
C GLU A 132 -17.98 9.29 -25.09
N GLN A 133 -17.52 9.85 -23.98
CA GLN A 133 -16.37 10.72 -23.99
C GLN A 133 -15.30 10.00 -23.17
N PRO A 134 -14.53 9.09 -23.77
CA PRO A 134 -13.46 8.43 -23.05
C PRO A 134 -12.47 9.52 -22.65
N SER A 135 -12.45 9.86 -21.37
CA SER A 135 -11.30 10.50 -20.76
C SER A 135 -10.07 9.66 -21.10
N VAL A 136 -9.02 10.29 -21.61
CA VAL A 136 -7.76 9.59 -21.89
C VAL A 136 -7.24 9.05 -20.56
N LEU A 137 -7.29 7.72 -20.41
CA LEU A 137 -6.67 7.01 -19.32
C LEU A 137 -5.18 6.89 -19.64
N THR A 138 -4.32 7.34 -18.74
CA THR A 138 -2.89 7.08 -18.85
C THR A 138 -2.45 6.24 -17.66
N ASP A 139 -1.81 5.12 -17.95
CA ASP A 139 -1.19 4.29 -16.92
C ASP A 139 -0.11 5.08 -16.17
N GLY A 140 0.08 4.74 -14.90
CA GLY A 140 1.20 5.25 -14.13
C GLY A 140 2.54 4.74 -14.66
N ALA A 141 3.60 5.48 -14.38
CA ALA A 141 4.96 5.09 -14.71
C ALA A 141 5.45 3.93 -13.83
N GLY A 142 6.28 3.07 -14.39
CA GLY A 142 7.04 2.08 -13.62
C GLY A 142 8.29 2.73 -13.02
N ILE A 143 8.62 2.36 -11.78
CA ILE A 143 9.85 2.78 -11.10
C ILE A 143 10.73 1.57 -10.89
N ILE A 144 11.99 1.67 -11.32
CA ILE A 144 13.04 0.71 -11.06
C ILE A 144 13.88 1.25 -9.91
N LEU A 145 14.01 0.47 -8.84
CA LEU A 145 14.81 0.84 -7.68
C LEU A 145 16.26 0.40 -7.89
N THR A 146 17.18 1.04 -7.18
CA THR A 146 18.59 0.62 -7.11
C THR A 146 18.81 -0.62 -6.25
N LEU A 147 17.77 -1.08 -5.55
CA LEU A 147 17.85 -2.22 -4.66
C LEU A 147 18.20 -3.50 -5.40
N ASP A 148 19.15 -4.23 -4.84
CA ASP A 148 19.39 -5.62 -5.19
C ASP A 148 18.64 -6.51 -4.20
N ALA A 149 17.69 -7.31 -4.70
CA ALA A 149 16.85 -8.16 -3.87
C ALA A 149 17.66 -9.21 -3.07
N THR A 150 18.78 -9.67 -3.64
CA THR A 150 19.67 -10.66 -3.01
C THR A 150 20.41 -10.01 -1.84
N ILE A 151 21.02 -8.84 -2.06
CA ILE A 151 21.73 -8.09 -1.02
C ILE A 151 20.75 -7.68 0.09
N GLN A 152 19.56 -7.19 -0.28
CA GLN A 152 18.49 -6.85 0.67
C GLN A 152 18.09 -8.05 1.53
N GLN A 153 17.95 -9.24 0.94
CA GLN A 153 17.59 -10.46 1.66
C GLN A 153 18.66 -10.88 2.66
N PHE A 154 19.94 -10.91 2.25
CA PHE A 154 21.03 -11.24 3.16
C PHE A 154 21.17 -10.23 4.29
N ALA A 155 21.12 -8.93 3.96
CA ALA A 155 21.20 -7.85 4.95
C ALA A 155 20.06 -7.96 5.98
N ARG A 156 18.82 -8.20 5.53
CA ARG A 156 17.67 -8.33 6.43
C ARG A 156 17.77 -9.59 7.30
N ALA A 157 18.13 -10.73 6.71
CA ALA A 157 18.22 -11.99 7.44
C ALA A 157 19.24 -11.92 8.58
N GLU A 158 20.44 -11.40 8.31
CA GLU A 158 21.47 -11.29 9.34
C GLU A 158 21.13 -10.20 10.37
N LEU A 159 20.62 -9.05 9.94
CA LEU A 159 20.22 -7.98 10.87
C LEU A 159 19.09 -8.44 11.80
N LEU A 160 18.10 -9.18 11.28
CA LEU A 160 17.00 -9.72 12.07
C LEU A 160 17.51 -10.70 13.13
N ARG A 161 18.43 -11.59 12.75
CA ARG A 161 19.05 -12.53 13.68
C ARG A 161 19.73 -11.82 14.85
N GLN A 162 20.47 -10.75 14.57
CA GLN A 162 21.16 -9.95 15.60
C GLN A 162 20.17 -9.16 16.47
N TYR A 163 19.19 -8.51 15.82
CA TYR A 163 18.11 -7.77 16.46
C TYR A 163 17.38 -8.63 17.50
N GLU A 164 17.02 -9.87 17.14
CA GLU A 164 16.39 -10.83 18.04
C GLU A 164 17.35 -11.32 19.13
N SER A 165 18.59 -11.66 18.79
CA SER A 165 19.54 -12.19 19.78
C SER A 165 19.93 -11.20 20.86
N TYR A 166 19.93 -9.90 20.54
CA TYR A 166 20.25 -8.83 21.48
C TYR A 166 19.01 -8.20 22.11
N GLU A 167 17.81 -8.66 21.78
CA GLU A 167 16.54 -8.04 22.19
C GLU A 167 16.56 -6.52 21.94
N ALA A 168 17.11 -6.11 20.79
CA ALA A 168 17.31 -4.71 20.47
C ALA A 168 15.97 -3.99 20.26
N GLU A 169 15.90 -2.72 20.63
CA GLU A 169 14.69 -1.91 20.37
C GLU A 169 14.51 -1.66 18.85
N SER A 170 15.60 -1.41 18.15
CA SER A 170 15.62 -1.20 16.70
C SER A 170 16.97 -1.57 16.09
N ALA A 171 16.99 -1.79 14.78
CA ALA A 171 18.22 -2.06 14.04
C ALA A 171 18.11 -1.52 12.61
N ILE A 172 19.24 -1.05 12.06
CA ILE A 172 19.34 -0.48 10.72
C ILE A 172 20.54 -1.09 10.00
N ALA A 173 20.39 -1.40 8.71
CA ALA A 173 21.51 -1.73 7.83
C ALA A 173 21.33 -1.03 6.47
N ILE A 174 22.42 -0.46 5.95
CA ILE A 174 22.45 0.18 4.63
C ILE A 174 23.66 -0.37 3.87
N ALA A 175 23.43 -0.82 2.63
CA ALA A 175 24.49 -1.15 1.68
C ALA A 175 24.40 -0.21 0.49
N ALA A 176 25.49 0.47 0.17
CA ALA A 176 25.57 1.44 -0.92
C ALA A 176 26.77 1.13 -1.82
N GLU A 177 26.60 1.35 -3.13
CA GLU A 177 27.69 1.35 -4.09
C GLU A 177 28.42 2.70 -4.06
N PRO A 178 29.72 2.76 -3.68
CA PRO A 178 30.39 4.05 -3.45
C PRO A 178 30.56 4.91 -4.69
N GLU A 179 30.72 4.30 -5.87
CA GLU A 179 30.96 5.02 -7.12
C GLU A 179 29.71 5.72 -7.64
N THR A 180 28.55 5.07 -7.53
CA THR A 180 27.27 5.56 -8.08
C THR A 180 26.37 6.19 -7.02
N GLY A 181 26.60 5.90 -5.74
CA GLY A 181 25.70 6.23 -4.64
C GLY A 181 24.43 5.36 -4.60
N ALA A 182 24.34 4.31 -5.44
CA ALA A 182 23.17 3.45 -5.49
C ALA A 182 22.98 2.72 -4.16
N ILE A 183 21.78 2.80 -3.59
CA ILE A 183 21.42 2.05 -2.38
C ILE A 183 20.99 0.64 -2.81
N LEU A 184 21.85 -0.34 -2.53
CA LEU A 184 21.64 -1.74 -2.87
C LEU A 184 20.78 -2.47 -1.84
N ALA A 185 20.89 -2.06 -0.56
CA ALA A 185 20.01 -2.54 0.50
C ALA A 185 19.76 -1.45 1.55
N LEU A 186 18.56 -1.44 2.10
CA LEU A 186 18.14 -0.58 3.20
C LEU A 186 17.16 -1.34 4.09
N VAL A 187 17.59 -1.69 5.30
CA VAL A 187 16.80 -2.48 6.26
C VAL A 187 16.56 -1.63 7.50
N SER A 188 15.31 -1.64 7.99
CA SER A 188 14.89 -0.97 9.21
C SER A 188 14.01 -1.93 10.00
N LEU A 189 14.41 -2.28 11.22
CA LEU A 189 13.68 -3.16 12.13
C LEU A 189 13.20 -2.39 13.37
N PRO A 190 12.02 -2.74 13.94
CA PRO A 190 11.07 -3.74 13.45
C PRO A 190 10.36 -3.33 12.15
N ASP A 191 10.07 -4.30 11.28
CA ASP A 191 9.35 -4.09 10.02
C ASP A 191 7.88 -4.56 10.07
N PHE A 192 7.17 -4.42 8.95
CA PHE A 192 5.76 -4.77 8.81
C PHE A 192 5.47 -5.43 7.46
N ASP A 193 4.37 -6.18 7.38
CA ASP A 193 3.88 -6.70 6.10
C ASP A 193 2.96 -5.65 5.44
N PRO A 194 3.34 -5.07 4.29
CA PRO A 194 2.53 -4.08 3.59
C PRO A 194 1.26 -4.67 2.97
N ASN A 195 1.13 -6.00 2.87
CA ASN A 195 -0.12 -6.64 2.47
C ASN A 195 -1.12 -6.78 3.63
N ASN A 196 -0.68 -6.63 4.88
CA ASN A 196 -1.53 -6.69 6.09
C ASN A 196 -1.32 -5.47 6.98
N ILE A 197 -1.85 -4.33 6.53
CA ILE A 197 -1.67 -3.04 7.18
C ILE A 197 -2.54 -2.87 8.45
N ALA A 198 -3.69 -3.53 8.51
CA ALA A 198 -4.68 -3.30 9.57
C ALA A 198 -4.23 -3.77 10.97
N ALA A 199 -3.28 -4.71 11.04
CA ALA A 199 -2.86 -5.36 12.29
C ALA A 199 -1.51 -4.87 12.84
N ARG A 200 -0.99 -3.72 12.38
CA ARG A 200 0.40 -3.31 12.65
C ARG A 200 0.54 -2.25 13.74
N ASP A 201 1.70 -2.25 14.40
CA ASP A 201 2.17 -1.14 15.22
C ASP A 201 2.63 0.02 14.32
N VAL A 202 2.22 1.24 14.65
CA VAL A 202 2.62 2.48 13.95
C VAL A 202 4.13 2.66 13.99
N ASN A 203 4.79 2.21 15.05
CA ASN A 203 6.25 2.30 15.20
C ASN A 203 7.01 1.51 14.12
N ASN A 204 6.45 0.39 13.65
CA ASN A 204 7.09 -0.47 12.64
C ASN A 204 7.07 0.14 11.23
N LEU A 205 6.27 1.19 11.02
CA LEU A 205 6.14 1.86 9.72
C LEU A 205 7.29 2.81 9.41
N ARG A 206 8.01 3.19 10.45
CA ARG A 206 9.10 4.15 10.34
C ARG A 206 10.23 3.51 9.55
N ASN A 207 10.70 4.25 8.55
CA ASN A 207 11.99 3.96 7.96
C ASN A 207 13.05 4.65 8.80
N ARG A 208 13.56 3.94 9.82
CA ARG A 208 14.48 4.51 10.81
C ARG A 208 15.79 4.98 10.21
N ALA A 209 16.24 4.34 9.13
CA ALA A 209 17.41 4.77 8.36
C ALA A 209 17.26 6.20 7.81
N MET A 210 16.03 6.66 7.61
CA MET A 210 15.72 8.00 7.09
C MET A 210 15.19 8.96 8.15
N SER A 211 14.52 8.46 9.19
CA SER A 211 13.83 9.30 10.18
C SER A 211 14.61 9.48 11.48
N ASP A 212 15.38 8.49 11.91
CA ASP A 212 15.93 8.48 13.26
C ASP A 212 17.31 9.13 13.26
N GLN A 213 17.51 10.09 14.16
CA GLN A 213 18.78 10.78 14.35
C GLN A 213 19.56 10.11 15.47
N PHE A 214 20.87 9.98 15.29
CA PHE A 214 21.77 9.48 16.32
C PHE A 214 23.12 10.19 16.23
N GLU A 215 23.84 10.25 17.35
CA GLU A 215 25.20 10.74 17.37
C GLU A 215 26.14 9.66 16.79
N PRO A 216 26.89 9.96 15.71
CA PRO A 216 27.69 8.94 15.02
C PRO A 216 28.86 8.41 15.87
N GLY A 217 29.25 9.13 16.93
CA GLY A 217 30.33 8.72 17.82
C GLY A 217 31.64 8.48 17.06
N SER A 218 32.32 7.37 17.34
CA SER A 218 33.65 7.11 16.77
C SER A 218 33.66 6.86 15.26
N VAL A 219 32.52 6.61 14.61
CA VAL A 219 32.49 6.33 13.16
C VAL A 219 32.82 7.56 12.31
N ILE A 220 32.78 8.76 12.88
CA ILE A 220 33.14 10.01 12.18
C ILE A 220 34.66 10.26 12.14
N LYS A 221 35.44 9.57 12.98
CA LYS A 221 36.88 9.82 13.14
C LYS A 221 37.68 9.73 11.84
N PRO A 222 37.40 8.80 10.90
CA PRO A 222 38.09 8.78 9.61
C PRO A 222 37.95 10.09 8.82
N ILE A 223 36.81 10.77 8.90
CA ILE A 223 36.59 12.08 8.26
C ILE A 223 37.44 13.15 8.96
N ALA A 224 37.44 13.18 10.29
CA ALA A 224 38.28 14.12 11.04
C ALA A 224 39.78 13.91 10.75
N ALA A 225 40.22 12.66 10.62
CA ALA A 225 41.59 12.32 10.24
C ALA A 225 41.91 12.78 8.81
N ALA A 226 40.97 12.59 7.86
CA ALA A 226 41.14 13.07 6.49
C ALA A 226 41.32 14.59 6.44
N ILE A 227 40.51 15.34 7.20
CA ILE A 227 40.64 16.80 7.33
C ILE A 227 42.00 17.19 7.92
N ALA A 228 42.49 16.48 8.93
CA ALA A 228 43.78 16.76 9.55
C ALA A 228 44.97 16.52 8.59
N ILE A 229 44.88 15.48 7.76
CA ILE A 229 45.88 15.20 6.71
C ILE A 229 45.81 16.28 5.62
N ASP A 230 44.59 16.64 5.18
CA ASP A 230 44.38 17.67 4.14
C ASP A 230 44.85 19.06 4.60
N ALA A 231 44.66 19.40 5.87
CA ALA A 231 45.16 20.62 6.50
C ALA A 231 46.68 20.60 6.75
N GLY A 232 47.38 19.49 6.49
CA GLY A 232 48.82 19.35 6.69
C GLY A 232 49.28 19.32 8.15
N VAL A 233 48.35 19.17 9.12
CA VAL A 233 48.70 19.09 10.56
C VAL A 233 49.11 17.68 10.98
N VAL A 234 48.88 16.68 10.13
CA VAL A 234 49.29 15.28 10.31
C VAL A 234 49.84 14.74 8.99
N GLU A 235 51.00 14.08 9.04
CA GLU A 235 51.62 13.45 7.85
C GLU A 235 51.16 12.00 7.65
N ARG A 236 50.99 11.60 6.39
CA ARG A 236 50.89 10.17 6.03
C ARG A 236 52.27 9.53 6.19
N LYS A 237 52.42 8.63 7.15
CA LYS A 237 53.57 7.70 7.21
C LYS A 237 53.41 6.58 6.20
#